data_AF-A0A7S3CY02-F1
#
_entry.id   AF-A0A7S3CY02-F1
#
_cell.length_a   1.000
_cell.length_b   1.000
_cell.length_c   1.000
_cell.angle_alpha   90.00
_cell.angle_beta   90.00
_cell.angle_gamma   90.00
#
_symmetry.space_group_name_H-M   'P 1'
#
loop_
_entity.id
_entity.type
_entity.pdbx_description
1 polymer ?
#
loop_
_entity_poly.entity_id
_entity_poly.type
_entity_poly.pdbx_seq_one_letter_code
_entity_poly.pdbx_strand_id
1 'polypeptide(L)'
;PDFLGYGGPAVSVDGLVLAVTSYGDDDGGAMSGSVSVWVRANVSTSFANVAPVKLVDPDGSSNWMGFGGASLSGNGFVLAVASHKDDIEAADSGSVTVWERHNSSTSFAGVVPVKLSDPDGDTSDELGERGGPCLSA
;
A
#
# COMPACT_ATOMS: atom_id res chain seq x y z
N PRO A 1 4.22 -1.12 18.50
CA PRO A 1 4.28 -2.54 18.12
C PRO A 1 3.73 -2.65 16.71
N ASP A 2 4.46 -3.29 15.82
CA ASP A 2 4.13 -3.28 14.39
C ASP A 2 3.24 -4.50 14.11
N PHE A 3 2.12 -4.27 13.44
CA PHE A 3 1.14 -5.31 13.13
C PHE A 3 1.27 -5.71 11.66
N LEU A 4 2.03 -6.76 11.42
CA LEU A 4 2.24 -7.30 10.09
C LEU A 4 0.97 -8.00 9.58
N GLY A 5 0.55 -7.68 8.36
CA GLY A 5 -0.50 -8.39 7.63
C GLY A 5 -1.93 -8.11 8.08
N TYR A 6 -2.19 -7.09 8.91
CA TYR A 6 -3.54 -6.75 9.37
C TYR A 6 -4.48 -6.42 8.21
N GLY A 7 -4.02 -5.60 7.27
CA GLY A 7 -4.75 -5.26 6.04
C GLY A 7 -4.79 -6.37 4.99
N GLY A 8 -4.20 -7.54 5.28
CA GLY A 8 -4.14 -8.68 4.37
C GLY A 8 -3.05 -8.54 3.28
N PRO A 9 -2.53 -9.68 2.79
CA PRO A 9 -1.64 -9.68 1.64
C PRO A 9 -2.42 -9.46 0.34
N ALA A 10 -1.83 -8.72 -0.59
CA ALA A 10 -2.31 -8.60 -1.96
C ALA A 10 -1.36 -9.31 -2.91
N VAL A 11 -1.91 -10.04 -3.89
CA VAL A 11 -1.12 -10.69 -4.94
C VAL A 11 -1.72 -10.34 -6.30
N SER A 12 -0.87 -10.03 -7.28
CA SER A 12 -1.30 -9.81 -8.66
C SER A 12 -1.80 -11.12 -9.28
N VAL A 13 -2.71 -11.03 -10.27
CA VAL A 13 -3.30 -12.20 -10.95
C VAL A 13 -2.25 -13.03 -11.67
N ASP A 14 -1.25 -12.38 -12.25
CA ASP A 14 -0.10 -13.06 -12.86
C ASP A 14 0.84 -13.75 -11.83
N GLY A 15 0.60 -13.51 -10.54
CA GLY A 15 1.37 -14.05 -9.43
C GLY A 15 2.79 -13.50 -9.34
N LEU A 16 3.13 -12.40 -10.01
CA LEU A 16 4.49 -11.83 -10.06
C LEU A 16 4.75 -10.79 -8.98
N VAL A 17 3.70 -10.21 -8.40
CA VAL A 17 3.79 -9.18 -7.37
C VAL A 17 3.04 -9.61 -6.12
N LEU A 18 3.70 -9.49 -4.97
CA LEU A 18 3.13 -9.71 -3.65
C LEU A 18 3.35 -8.43 -2.84
N ALA A 19 2.30 -7.91 -2.21
CA ALA A 19 2.37 -6.78 -1.30
C ALA A 19 1.81 -7.19 0.07
N VAL A 20 2.48 -6.80 1.14
CA VAL A 20 2.05 -7.06 2.52
C VAL A 20 2.16 -5.77 3.32
N THR A 21 1.07 -5.37 3.96
CA THR A 21 1.04 -4.17 4.80
C THR A 21 1.56 -4.44 6.20
N SER A 22 2.16 -3.42 6.80
CA SER A 22 2.64 -3.39 8.18
C SER A 22 2.01 -2.18 8.84
N TYR A 23 0.86 -2.38 9.47
CA TYR A 23 0.15 -1.31 10.15
C TYR A 23 0.89 -0.92 11.45
N GLY A 24 1.06 0.38 11.69
CA GLY A 24 1.72 0.92 12.88
C GLY A 24 3.25 0.87 12.87
N ASP A 25 3.85 0.47 11.74
CA ASP A 25 5.29 0.59 11.47
C ASP A 25 5.72 2.07 11.57
N ASP A 26 6.89 2.34 12.15
CA ASP A 26 7.39 3.67 12.43
C ASP A 26 8.51 4.15 11.49
N ASP A 27 8.90 3.34 10.51
CA ASP A 27 9.96 3.65 9.54
C ASP A 27 9.72 4.93 8.72
N GLY A 28 8.45 5.26 8.43
CA GLY A 28 8.07 6.50 7.74
C GLY A 28 7.77 7.68 8.67
N GLY A 29 7.71 7.46 9.98
CA GLY A 29 7.12 8.36 10.96
C GLY A 29 6.25 7.59 11.96
N ALA A 30 5.97 8.18 13.12
CA ALA A 30 5.28 7.47 14.21
C ALA A 30 3.92 6.89 13.76
N MET A 31 3.77 5.57 13.81
CA MET A 31 2.56 4.85 13.38
C MET A 31 2.13 5.13 11.93
N SER A 32 3.06 5.55 11.07
CA SER A 32 2.79 5.83 9.65
C SER A 32 2.40 4.58 8.87
N GLY A 33 2.88 3.41 9.30
CA GLY A 33 2.68 2.16 8.57
C GLY A 33 3.61 2.04 7.36
N SER A 34 3.69 0.83 6.81
CA SER A 34 4.47 0.57 5.60
C SER A 34 3.84 -0.54 4.76
N VAL A 35 4.30 -0.69 3.53
CA VAL A 35 4.00 -1.86 2.69
C VAL A 35 5.30 -2.44 2.15
N SER A 36 5.48 -3.74 2.32
CA SER A 36 6.58 -4.49 1.71
C SER A 36 6.10 -5.13 0.42
N VAL A 37 6.85 -4.92 -0.66
CA VAL A 37 6.48 -5.40 -2.00
C VAL A 37 7.60 -6.28 -2.55
N TRP A 38 7.26 -7.51 -2.92
CA TRP A 38 8.13 -8.44 -3.61
C TRP A 38 7.71 -8.54 -5.06
N VAL A 39 8.69 -8.49 -5.96
CA VAL A 39 8.47 -8.65 -7.40
C VAL A 39 9.42 -9.71 -7.91
N ARG A 40 8.87 -10.74 -8.55
CA ARG A 40 9.65 -11.79 -9.22
C ARG A 40 9.51 -11.68 -10.73
N ALA A 41 10.57 -12.04 -11.44
CA ALA A 41 10.58 -11.94 -12.91
C ALA A 41 9.63 -12.93 -13.60
N ASN A 42 9.30 -14.05 -12.95
CA ASN A 42 8.40 -15.08 -13.47
C ASN A 42 7.93 -15.99 -12.33
N VAL A 43 6.96 -16.86 -12.62
CA VAL A 43 6.33 -17.75 -11.63
C VAL A 43 7.21 -18.90 -11.12
N SER A 44 8.32 -19.23 -11.78
CA SER A 44 9.24 -20.30 -11.32
C SER A 44 10.25 -19.79 -10.30
N THR A 45 10.48 -18.47 -10.22
CA THR A 45 11.26 -17.87 -9.14
C THR A 45 10.43 -17.84 -7.85
N SER A 46 10.97 -18.39 -6.76
CA SER A 46 10.35 -18.28 -5.43
C SER A 46 10.46 -16.85 -4.89
N PHE A 47 9.42 -16.37 -4.18
CA PHE A 47 9.48 -15.12 -3.44
C PHE A 47 10.55 -15.10 -2.34
N ALA A 48 10.99 -16.28 -1.87
CA ALA A 48 12.13 -16.39 -0.95
C ALA A 48 13.47 -15.92 -1.57
N ASN A 49 13.56 -15.84 -2.90
CA ASN A 49 14.79 -15.50 -3.63
C ASN A 49 14.78 -14.06 -4.15
N VAL A 50 13.80 -13.23 -3.77
CA VAL A 50 13.74 -11.82 -4.18
C VAL A 50 13.69 -10.94 -2.94
N ALA A 51 14.41 -9.81 -2.99
CA ALA A 51 14.40 -8.84 -1.90
C ALA A 51 13.12 -7.98 -1.99
N PRO A 52 12.44 -7.71 -0.87
CA PRO A 52 11.34 -6.76 -0.86
C PRO A 52 11.85 -5.33 -1.04
N VAL A 53 10.97 -4.49 -1.57
CA VAL A 53 11.05 -3.04 -1.44
C VAL A 53 10.05 -2.64 -0.35
N LYS A 54 10.51 -1.95 0.68
CA LYS A 54 9.63 -1.27 1.63
C LYS A 54 9.22 0.08 1.05
N LEU A 55 7.92 0.33 1.00
CA LEU A 55 7.33 1.60 0.62
C LEU A 55 6.67 2.19 1.87
N VAL A 56 6.86 3.49 2.06
CA VAL A 56 6.31 4.27 3.17
C VAL A 56 5.48 5.41 2.59
N ASP A 57 4.57 5.92 3.40
CA ASP A 57 3.81 7.11 3.02
C ASP A 57 4.76 8.31 2.84
N PRO A 58 4.64 9.09 1.75
CA PRO A 58 5.51 10.24 1.50
C PRO A 58 5.41 11.34 2.56
N ASP A 59 4.28 11.45 3.26
CA ASP A 59 4.04 12.55 4.21
C ASP A 59 4.56 12.22 5.63
N GLY A 60 4.85 10.95 5.90
CA GLY A 60 5.37 10.48 7.19
C GLY A 60 4.48 10.77 8.40
N SER A 61 3.19 11.04 8.16
CA SER A 61 2.20 11.32 9.19
C SER A 61 1.76 10.04 9.91
N SER A 62 1.17 10.18 11.10
CA SER A 62 0.54 9.07 11.83
C SER A 62 -0.80 8.69 11.19
N ASN A 63 -0.77 8.28 9.92
CA ASN A 63 -1.97 8.05 9.11
C ASN A 63 -2.40 6.58 9.01
N TRP A 64 -1.71 5.70 9.75
CA TRP A 64 -2.13 4.32 9.92
C TRP A 64 -2.21 3.54 8.59
N MET A 65 -1.25 3.82 7.69
CA MET A 65 -1.20 3.20 6.36
C MET A 65 -1.20 1.68 6.48
N GLY A 66 -2.00 1.06 5.62
CA GLY A 66 -2.10 -0.40 5.51
C GLY A 66 -3.04 -1.05 6.51
N PHE A 67 -3.74 -0.28 7.35
CA PHE A 67 -4.87 -0.77 8.15
C PHE A 67 -6.02 -1.24 7.26
N GLY A 68 -6.39 -0.39 6.30
CA GLY A 68 -7.46 -0.65 5.33
C GLY A 68 -7.08 -1.61 4.19
N GLY A 69 -5.87 -2.17 4.23
CA GLY A 69 -5.39 -3.12 3.24
C GLY A 69 -4.63 -2.52 2.07
N ALA A 70 -4.12 -3.45 1.25
CA ALA A 70 -3.47 -3.16 -0.02
C ALA A 70 -4.25 -3.81 -1.17
N SER A 71 -4.21 -3.18 -2.33
CA SER A 71 -4.76 -3.70 -3.58
C SER A 71 -3.74 -3.63 -4.70
N LEU A 72 -3.71 -4.67 -5.54
CA LEU A 72 -2.86 -4.76 -6.72
C LEU A 72 -3.72 -4.88 -7.97
N SER A 73 -3.31 -4.23 -9.05
CA SER A 73 -3.84 -4.51 -10.38
C SER A 73 -3.49 -5.94 -10.83
N GLY A 74 -4.28 -6.52 -11.74
CA GLY A 74 -4.06 -7.89 -12.22
C GLY A 74 -2.67 -8.12 -12.83
N ASN A 75 -2.10 -7.09 -13.47
CA ASN A 75 -0.72 -7.08 -14.00
C ASN A 75 0.35 -6.63 -12.99
N GLY A 76 -0.03 -6.30 -11.75
CA GLY A 76 0.87 -5.89 -10.67
C GLY A 76 1.61 -4.57 -10.91
N PHE A 77 1.13 -3.69 -11.80
CA PHE A 77 1.77 -2.40 -12.09
C PHE A 77 1.22 -1.24 -11.26
N VAL A 78 0.04 -1.42 -10.67
CA VAL A 78 -0.59 -0.45 -9.77
C VAL A 78 -0.75 -1.11 -8.41
N LEU A 79 -0.22 -0.46 -7.38
CA LEU A 79 -0.43 -0.78 -5.97
C LEU A 79 -1.13 0.39 -5.30
N ALA A 80 -2.26 0.13 -4.66
CA ALA A 80 -2.98 1.11 -3.84
C ALA A 80 -2.99 0.65 -2.38
N VAL A 81 -2.71 1.54 -1.44
CA VAL A 81 -2.72 1.26 0.00
C VAL A 81 -3.49 2.35 0.72
N ALA A 82 -4.41 1.94 1.61
CA ALA A 82 -5.28 2.85 2.33
C ALA A 82 -4.66 3.37 3.63
N SER A 83 -4.94 4.64 3.94
CA SER A 83 -4.52 5.37 5.15
C SER A 83 -5.73 6.10 5.73
N HIS A 84 -6.57 5.40 6.48
CA HIS A 84 -7.88 5.91 6.93
C HIS A 84 -7.80 7.02 8.00
N LYS A 85 -6.66 7.22 8.66
CA LYS A 85 -6.43 8.28 9.67
C LYS A 85 -5.60 9.44 9.12
N ASP A 86 -5.68 9.64 7.82
CA ASP A 86 -4.97 10.74 7.19
C ASP A 86 -5.81 12.03 7.23
N ASP A 87 -5.14 13.13 7.52
CA ASP A 87 -5.76 14.44 7.71
C ASP A 87 -5.55 15.33 6.48
N ILE A 88 -5.94 14.86 5.28
CA ILE A 88 -5.69 15.61 4.04
C ILE A 88 -6.66 16.78 3.89
N GLU A 89 -7.97 16.50 3.85
CA GLU A 89 -9.00 17.56 3.70
C GLU A 89 -9.59 17.97 5.05
N ALA A 90 -9.78 17.00 5.95
CA ALA A 90 -10.28 17.17 7.30
C ALA A 90 -9.70 16.08 8.24
N ALA A 91 -9.95 16.21 9.55
CA ALA A 91 -9.47 15.27 10.55
C ALA A 91 -10.05 13.87 10.32
N ASP A 92 -9.20 12.84 10.23
CA ASP A 92 -9.57 11.47 9.89
C ASP A 92 -10.39 11.36 8.58
N SER A 93 -10.12 12.24 7.60
CA SER A 93 -10.77 12.18 6.27
C SER A 93 -10.31 10.98 5.44
N GLY A 94 -9.09 10.51 5.71
CA GLY A 94 -8.48 9.35 5.07
C GLY A 94 -7.90 9.65 3.68
N SER A 95 -7.05 8.74 3.21
CA SER A 95 -6.41 8.83 1.90
C SER A 95 -6.04 7.46 1.34
N VAL A 96 -5.71 7.43 0.05
CA VAL A 96 -5.14 6.27 -0.63
C VAL A 96 -3.85 6.67 -1.32
N THR A 97 -2.76 5.98 -0.98
CA THR A 97 -1.46 6.16 -1.63
C THR A 97 -1.31 5.13 -2.76
N VAL A 98 -1.03 5.60 -3.97
CA VAL A 98 -0.95 4.80 -5.20
C VAL A 98 0.45 4.86 -5.78
N TRP A 99 1.06 3.70 -5.99
CA TRP A 99 2.30 3.53 -6.75
C TRP A 99 1.98 2.93 -8.11
N GLU A 100 2.33 3.65 -9.17
CA GLU A 100 2.22 3.17 -10.55
C GLU A 100 3.62 3.06 -11.18
N ARG A 101 3.94 1.89 -11.71
CA ARG A 101 5.16 1.67 -12.52
C ARG A 101 4.79 1.43 -13.98
N HIS A 102 5.56 2.01 -14.88
CA HIS A 102 5.23 2.02 -16.31
C HIS A 102 5.99 0.99 -17.17
N ASN A 103 6.83 0.15 -16.56
CA ASN A 103 7.57 -0.90 -17.28
C ASN A 103 7.56 -2.21 -16.48
N SER A 104 8.00 -3.29 -17.11
CA SER A 104 8.19 -4.60 -16.46
C SER A 104 9.37 -4.61 -15.48
N SER A 105 9.68 -3.48 -14.82
CA SER A 105 10.71 -3.45 -13.80
C SER A 105 10.33 -4.46 -12.72
N THR A 106 11.34 -5.17 -12.24
CA THR A 106 11.17 -6.13 -11.15
C THR A 106 11.17 -5.42 -9.79
N SER A 107 10.73 -4.16 -9.71
CA SER A 107 10.86 -3.35 -8.50
C SER A 107 9.91 -2.14 -8.48
N PHE A 108 9.47 -1.78 -7.27
CA PHE A 108 8.80 -0.50 -6.96
C PHE A 108 9.78 0.55 -6.40
N ALA A 109 11.06 0.23 -6.29
CA ALA A 109 12.05 1.16 -5.74
C ALA A 109 12.17 2.42 -6.60
N GLY A 110 12.10 3.58 -5.97
CA GLY A 110 12.18 4.88 -6.63
C GLY A 110 10.92 5.29 -7.41
N VAL A 111 9.84 4.50 -7.35
CA VAL A 111 8.53 4.92 -7.85
C VAL A 111 7.98 6.00 -6.94
N VAL A 112 7.64 7.16 -7.52
CA VAL A 112 7.01 8.26 -6.78
C VAL A 112 5.52 7.96 -6.67
N PRO A 113 4.96 7.85 -5.45
CA PRO A 113 3.53 7.65 -5.29
C PRO A 113 2.75 8.92 -5.59
N VAL A 114 1.46 8.73 -5.87
CA VAL A 114 0.45 9.79 -5.85
C VAL A 114 -0.49 9.52 -4.68
N LYS A 115 -0.91 10.59 -4.01
CA LYS A 115 -1.87 10.53 -2.92
C LYS A 115 -3.23 11.00 -3.39
N LEU A 116 -4.27 10.22 -3.07
CA LEU A 116 -5.65 10.48 -3.43
C LEU A 116 -6.47 10.70 -2.16
N SER A 117 -7.22 11.79 -2.11
CA SER A 117 -8.20 12.13 -1.08
C SER A 117 -9.59 12.27 -1.71
N ASP A 118 -10.62 12.24 -0.86
CA ASP A 118 -11.97 12.59 -1.29
C ASP A 118 -12.08 14.12 -1.39
N PRO A 119 -12.41 14.72 -2.56
CA PRO A 119 -12.43 16.19 -2.71
C PRO A 119 -13.42 16.93 -1.81
N ASP A 120 -14.42 16.23 -1.27
CA ASP A 120 -15.37 16.75 -0.28
C ASP A 120 -15.25 16.05 1.09
N GLY A 121 -14.10 15.42 1.36
CA GLY A 121 -13.84 14.71 2.60
C GLY A 121 -14.03 15.60 3.84
N ASP A 122 -14.85 15.14 4.77
CA ASP A 122 -15.15 15.74 6.06
C ASP A 122 -14.54 14.92 7.21
N THR A 123 -14.74 15.39 8.42
CA THR A 123 -14.23 14.79 9.64
C THR A 123 -14.79 13.38 9.81
N SER A 124 -13.88 12.40 9.95
CA SER A 124 -14.22 10.99 10.15
C SER A 124 -14.95 10.32 8.96
N ASP A 125 -14.73 10.81 7.74
CA ASP A 125 -15.14 10.09 6.53
C ASP A 125 -14.28 8.84 6.27
N GLU A 126 -13.05 8.83 6.80
CA GLU A 126 -12.15 7.67 6.88
C GLU A 126 -12.00 6.92 5.54
N LEU A 127 -11.74 7.64 4.44
CA LEU A 127 -11.50 7.03 3.14
C LEU A 127 -10.48 5.88 3.26
N GLY A 128 -10.92 4.68 2.90
CA GLY A 128 -10.09 3.48 2.97
C GLY A 128 -10.13 2.74 4.31
N GLU A 129 -11.03 3.05 5.26
CA GLU A 129 -11.19 2.32 6.54
C GLU A 129 -11.41 0.80 6.33
N ARG A 130 -12.15 0.42 5.28
CA ARG A 130 -12.56 -0.97 5.01
C ARG A 130 -12.30 -1.42 3.58
N GLY A 131 -11.04 -1.66 3.26
CA GLY A 131 -10.66 -2.43 2.08
C GLY A 131 -10.39 -3.89 2.43
N GLY A 132 -11.38 -4.77 2.25
CA GLY A 132 -11.03 -6.18 2.01
C GLY A 132 -10.17 -6.26 0.75
N PRO A 133 -9.27 -7.25 0.59
CA PRO A 133 -8.45 -7.38 -0.60
C PRO A 133 -9.36 -7.44 -1.82
N CYS A 134 -9.44 -6.36 -2.60
CA CYS A 134 -10.14 -6.41 -3.87
C CYS A 134 -9.22 -7.14 -4.84
N LEU A 135 -9.50 -8.44 -5.00
CA LEU A 135 -9.00 -9.23 -6.13
C LEU A 135 -9.44 -8.52 -7.41
N SER A 136 -8.55 -7.78 -8.05
CA SER A 136 -8.80 -7.32 -9.42
C SER A 136 -8.69 -8.53 -10.34
N ALA A 137 -9.79 -8.84 -11.03
CA ALA A 137 -9.89 -9.92 -12.00
C ALA A 137 -9.10 -9.63 -13.29
#